data_AF-A0A1A8C9E6-F1
#
_entry.id   AF-A0A1A8C9E6-F1
#
_cell.length_a   1.000
_cell.length_b   1.000
_cell.length_c   1.000
_cell.angle_alpha   90.00
_cell.angle_beta   90.00
_cell.angle_gamma   90.00
#
_symmetry.space_group_name_H-M   'P 1'
#
loop_
_entity.id
_entity.type
_entity.pdbx_description
1 polymer ?
#
loop_
_entity_poly.entity_id
_entity_poly.type
_entity_poly.pdbx_seq_one_letter_code
_entity_poly.pdbx_strand_id
1 'polypeptide(L)' 'TGTSFHVFDQGRFAKEVLPKYFKHNNMASFVRQLNMYGFRKVVNIEQSGLVKPERDDTEFQHLYFLQGHEHMLEHIKRK' A
#
# COMPACT_ATOMS: atom_id res chain seq x y z
N THR A 1 8.17 10.99 -6.24
CA THR A 1 7.85 10.78 -7.67
C THR A 1 6.36 10.52 -7.93
N GLY A 2 5.51 10.31 -6.90
CA GLY A 2 4.07 10.13 -7.13
C GLY A 2 3.69 8.82 -7.82
N THR A 3 4.61 7.87 -7.88
CA THR A 3 4.49 6.56 -8.56
C THR A 3 4.10 5.41 -7.63
N SER A 4 3.98 5.69 -6.34
CA SER A 4 3.75 4.76 -5.25
C SER A 4 3.08 5.48 -4.09
N PHE A 5 2.65 4.72 -3.08
CA PHE A 5 2.17 5.28 -1.82
C PHE A 5 2.73 4.50 -0.63
N HIS A 6 2.83 5.18 0.51
CA HIS A 6 3.32 4.63 1.76
C HIS A 6 2.19 4.43 2.76
N VAL A 7 2.29 3.37 3.54
CA VAL A 7 1.52 3.14 4.77
C VAL A 7 2.49 3.16 5.93
N PHE A 8 2.40 4.22 6.74
CA PHE A 8 3.15 4.35 7.98
C PHE A 8 2.30 3.84 9.15
N ASP A 9 2.95 3.21 10.13
CA ASP A 9 2.30 2.68 11.35
C ASP A 9 1.04 1.87 11.00
N GLN A 10 1.26 0.65 10.51
CA GLN A 10 0.19 -0.20 10.00
C GLN A 10 -0.85 -0.50 11.07
N GLY A 11 -0.45 -0.56 12.35
CA GLY A 11 -1.36 -0.76 13.47
C GLY A 11 -2.35 0.41 13.63
N ARG A 12 -1.82 1.64 13.64
CA ARG A 12 -2.66 2.85 13.72
C ARG A 12 -3.49 3.04 12.45
N PHE A 13 -2.91 2.85 11.27
CA PHE A 13 -3.63 2.92 10.01
C PHE A 13 -4.81 1.94 9.97
N ALA A 14 -4.57 0.69 10.37
CA ALA A 14 -5.59 -0.34 10.45
C ALA A 14 -6.72 0.03 11.41
N LYS A 15 -6.40 0.60 12.58
CA LYS A 15 -7.39 0.97 13.60
C LYS A 15 -8.17 2.26 13.29
N GLU A 16 -7.49 3.29 12.81
CA GLU A 16 -8.04 4.65 12.72
C GLU A 16 -8.46 5.08 11.30
N VAL A 17 -7.86 4.49 10.26
CA VAL A 17 -8.09 4.88 8.86
C VAL A 17 -8.97 3.86 8.15
N LEU A 18 -8.62 2.57 8.20
CA LEU A 18 -9.38 1.55 7.46
C LEU A 18 -10.89 1.57 7.72
N PRO A 19 -11.40 1.68 8.97
CA PRO A 19 -12.84 1.70 9.21
C PRO A 19 -13.59 2.90 8.64
N LYS A 20 -12.87 3.98 8.27
CA LYS A 20 -13.47 5.18 7.65
C LYS A 20 -13.72 5.00 6.16
N TYR A 21 -12.96 4.13 5.51
CA TYR A 21 -12.99 3.94 4.04
C TYR A 21 -13.39 2.51 3.63
N PHE A 22 -13.25 1.54 4.53
CA PHE A 22 -13.54 0.12 4.33
C PHE A 22 -14.40 -0.40 5.48
N LYS A 23 -15.13 -1.49 5.25
CA LYS A 23 -15.98 -2.14 6.26
C LYS A 23 -15.22 -3.06 7.22
N HIS A 24 -13.91 -2.82 7.43
CA HIS A 24 -13.05 -3.60 8.31
C HIS A 24 -11.87 -2.76 8.81
N ASN A 25 -11.22 -3.22 9.87
CA ASN A 25 -9.97 -2.68 10.39
C ASN A 25 -8.76 -3.61 10.14
N ASN A 26 -8.89 -4.61 9.26
CA ASN A 26 -7.85 -5.62 9.06
C ASN A 26 -6.86 -5.22 7.93
N MET A 27 -5.59 -5.04 8.29
CA MET A 27 -4.52 -4.71 7.33
C MET A 27 -4.30 -5.82 6.28
N ALA A 28 -4.43 -7.10 6.66
CA ALA A 28 -4.28 -8.21 5.72
C ALA A 28 -5.36 -8.19 4.63
N SER A 29 -6.59 -7.77 4.98
CA SER A 29 -7.67 -7.58 3.99
C SER A 29 -7.37 -6.43 3.03
N PHE A 30 -6.79 -5.34 3.52
CA PHE A 30 -6.34 -4.23 2.68
C PHE A 30 -5.23 -4.68 1.71
N VAL A 31 -4.20 -5.37 2.22
CA VAL A 31 -3.12 -5.92 1.38
C VAL A 31 -3.64 -6.94 0.36
N ARG A 32 -4.62 -7.77 0.74
CA ARG A 32 -5.28 -8.70 -0.19
C ARG A 32 -5.93 -7.94 -1.36
N GLN A 33 -6.67 -6.87 -1.07
CA GLN A 33 -7.27 -6.04 -2.12
C GLN A 33 -6.19 -5.45 -3.03
N LEU A 34 -5.11 -4.89 -2.47
CA LEU A 34 -3.99 -4.39 -3.26
C LEU A 34 -3.42 -5.46 -4.21
N ASN A 35 -3.17 -6.67 -3.71
CA ASN A 35 -2.67 -7.78 -4.52
C ASN A 35 -3.63 -8.18 -5.64
N MET A 36 -4.94 -8.15 -5.38
CA MET A 36 -5.99 -8.46 -6.37
C MET A 36 -6.07 -7.42 -7.49
N TYR A 37 -5.72 -6.17 -7.19
CA TYR A 37 -5.59 -5.08 -8.17
C TYR A 37 -4.17 -4.94 -8.74
N GLY A 38 -3.27 -5.90 -8.47
CA GLY A 38 -1.94 -5.94 -9.08
C GLY A 38 -0.89 -5.02 -8.46
N PHE A 39 -1.20 -4.34 -7.35
CA PHE A 39 -0.20 -3.58 -6.61
C PHE A 39 0.89 -4.50 -6.07
N ARG A 40 2.13 -4.01 -5.99
CA ARG A 40 3.27 -4.74 -5.46
C ARG A 40 3.89 -3.98 -4.30
N LYS A 41 4.27 -4.70 -3.25
CA LYS A 41 5.09 -4.15 -2.17
C LYS A 41 6.49 -3.85 -2.72
N VAL A 42 6.99 -2.64 -2.47
CA VAL A 42 8.37 -2.27 -2.75
C VAL A 42 9.25 -2.84 -1.64
N VAL A 43 10.28 -3.61 -1.99
CA VAL A 43 11.21 -4.21 -1.04
C VAL A 43 12.53 -3.45 -1.12
N ASN A 44 12.84 -2.65 -0.11
CA ASN A 44 14.14 -2.01 -0.01
C ASN A 44 15.16 -3.04 0.49
N ILE A 45 16.19 -3.32 -0.32
CA ILE A 45 17.21 -4.34 -0.05
C ILE A 45 17.96 -4.06 1.26
N GLU A 46 18.02 -2.81 1.70
CA GLU A 46 18.62 -2.42 2.99
C GLU A 46 17.86 -2.97 4.21
N GLN A 47 16.58 -3.34 4.06
CA GLN A 47 15.78 -3.97 5.12
C GLN A 47 16.03 -5.49 5.23
N SER A 48 16.84 -6.09 4.35
CA SER A 48 17.08 -7.54 4.33
C SER A 48 18.24 -8.02 5.22
N GLY A 49 18.89 -7.13 5.98
CA GLY A 49 20.05 -7.47 6.81
C GLY A 49 20.04 -6.77 8.18
N LEU A 50 19.63 -7.51 9.22
CA LEU A 50 19.99 -7.30 10.64
C LEU A 50 19.54 -6.01 11.35
N VAL A 51 18.91 -5.05 10.67
CA VAL A 51 18.41 -3.82 11.31
C VAL A 51 16.90 -3.74 11.19
N LYS A 52 16.20 -3.77 12.33
CA LYS A 52 14.78 -3.41 12.37
C LYS A 52 14.67 -1.99 11.81
N PRO A 53 13.88 -1.75 10.75
CA PRO A 53 13.69 -0.39 10.27
C PRO A 53 13.14 0.45 11.41
N GLU A 54 13.72 1.64 11.63
CA GLU A 54 13.27 2.57 12.69
C GLU A 54 11.79 2.99 12.53
N ARG A 55 11.24 2.80 11.32
CA ARG A 55 9.87 3.17 10.96
C ARG A 55 9.15 1.99 10.33
N ASP A 56 7.95 1.70 10.82
CA ASP A 56 7.00 0.81 10.17
C ASP A 56 6.45 1.53 8.93
N ASP A 57 7.24 1.48 7.85
CA ASP A 57 6.94 2.05 6.55
C ASP A 57 6.82 0.92 5.53
N THR A 58 5.63 0.81 4.92
CA THR A 58 5.38 -0.12 3.82
C THR A 58 4.94 0.64 2.58
N GLU A 59 5.69 0.48 1.51
CA GLU A 59 5.41 1.11 0.22
C GLU A 59 4.75 0.13 -0.76
N PHE A 60 3.75 0.61 -1.50
CA PHE A 60 3.10 -0.12 -2.58
C PHE A 60 3.09 0.70 -3.86
N GLN A 61 3.28 0.02 -4.99
CA GLN A 61 3.29 0.65 -6.32
C GLN A 61 2.42 -0.09 -7.32
N HIS A 62 1.92 0.65 -8.30
CA HIS A 62 1.24 0.13 -9.47
C HIS A 62 1.49 1.07 -10.67
N LEU A 63 1.72 0.51 -11.86
CA LEU A 63 2.08 1.29 -13.06
C LEU A 63 1.07 2.40 -13.39
N TYR A 64 -0.22 2.13 -13.16
CA TYR A 64 -1.31 3.05 -13.44
C TYR A 64 -1.87 3.80 -12.22
N PHE A 65 -1.20 3.70 -11.06
CA PHE A 65 -1.55 4.49 -9.86
C PHE A 65 -0.54 5.63 -9.70
N LEU A 66 -0.86 6.79 -10.28
CA LEU A 66 0.03 7.94 -10.35
C LEU A 66 -0.65 9.20 -9.79
N GLN A 67 0.08 9.96 -8.98
CA GLN A 67 -0.41 11.23 -8.41
C GLN A 67 -0.78 12.21 -9.53
N GLY A 68 -2.01 12.74 -9.52
CA GLY A 68 -2.50 13.69 -10.52
C GLY A 68 -3.03 13.07 -11.82
N HIS A 69 -2.99 11.74 -11.97
CA HIS A 69 -3.46 11.04 -13.16
C HIS A 69 -4.62 10.09 -12.86
N GLU A 70 -5.73 10.63 -12.35
CA GLU A 70 -6.92 9.81 -11.98
C GLU A 70 -7.48 9.00 -13.14
N HIS A 71 -7.43 9.52 -14.38
CA HIS A 71 -7.86 8.80 -15.58
C HIS A 71 -7.12 7.46 -15.78
N MET A 72 -5.90 7.31 -15.27
CA MET A 72 -5.14 6.07 -15.38
C MET A 72 -5.71 4.94 -14.51
N LEU A 73 -6.52 5.26 -13.48
CA LEU A 73 -7.13 4.26 -12.60
C LEU A 73 -8.05 3.30 -13.36
N GLU A 74 -8.59 3.69 -14.53
CA GLU A 74 -9.39 2.80 -15.37
C GLU A 74 -8.62 1.57 -15.86
N HIS A 75 -7.29 1.66 -15.95
CA HIS A 75 -6.42 0.56 -16.37
C HIS A 75 -6.09 -0.42 -15.22
N ILE A 76 -6.47 -0.11 -13.98
CA ILE A 76 -6.29 -1.00 -12.83
C ILE A 76 -7.47 -1.97 -12.77
N LYS A 77 -7.26 -3.19 -13.27
CA LYS A 77 -8.28 -4.24 -13.28
C LYS A 77 -8.04 -5.26 -12.18
N ARG A 78 -9.13 -5.71 -11.57
CA ARG A 78 -9.10 -6.82 -10.63
C ARG A 78 -8.82 -8.12 -11.40
N LYS A 79 -7.90 -8.93 -10.88
CA LYS A 79 -7.66 -10.30 -11.36
C LYS A 79 -8.75 -11.28 -10.93
#